data_AF-A0A1B6KHV6-F1
#
_entry.id   AF-A0A1B6KHV6-F1
#
_cell.length_a   1.000
_cell.length_b   1.000
_cell.length_c   1.000
_cell.angle_alpha   90.00
_cell.angle_beta   90.00
_cell.angle_gamma   90.00
#
_symmetry.space_group_name_H-M   'P 1'
#
loop_
_entity.id
_entity.type
_entity.pdbx_description
1 polymer ?
#
loop_
_entity_poly.entity_id
_entity_poly.type
_entity_poly.pdbx_seq_one_letter_code
_entity_poly.pdbx_strand_id
1 'polypeptide(L)'
;KQYILVTYPLPHFPRADILFRLDDNEQPVPISEELRKRPDFSGVLRPQEGGWRCVVVGGRNMYMYNVPRLVGEQVAKLRQLRILGYKDIVIPSYNWKGEKNKKDYLKLKYFTGQK
;
A
#
# COMPACT_ATOMS: atom_id res chain seq x y z
N LYS A 1 -10.94 10.69 6.24
CA LYS A 1 -9.46 10.66 6.16
C LYS A 1 -8.79 10.14 7.45
N GLN A 2 -9.53 9.79 8.51
CA GLN A 2 -8.97 9.39 9.81
C GLN A 2 -8.17 8.07 9.78
N TYR A 3 -8.54 7.14 8.90
CA TYR A 3 -8.04 5.77 8.88
C TYR A 3 -6.94 5.49 7.84
N ILE A 4 -6.60 6.50 7.04
CA ILE A 4 -5.63 6.36 5.94
C ILE A 4 -4.52 7.39 6.09
N LEU A 5 -3.29 6.99 5.74
CA LEU A 5 -2.12 7.85 5.70
C LEU A 5 -1.43 7.65 4.35
N VAL A 6 -1.19 8.74 3.64
CA VAL A 6 -0.40 8.72 2.40
C VAL A 6 0.99 9.22 2.77
N THR A 7 1.99 8.36 2.68
CA THR A 7 3.37 8.68 3.09
C THR A 7 4.37 7.71 2.44
N TYR A 8 5.64 7.82 2.81
CA TYR A 8 6.77 7.06 2.30
C TYR A 8 7.26 6.10 3.38
N PRO A 9 6.70 4.88 3.50
CA PRO A 9 7.16 3.91 4.50
C PRO A 9 8.63 3.51 4.29
N LEU A 10 9.07 3.57 3.03
CA LEU A 10 10.46 3.39 2.62
C LEU A 10 10.93 4.70 1.97
N PRO A 11 11.80 5.48 2.62
CA PRO A 11 12.14 6.84 2.19
C PRO A 11 12.93 6.89 0.87
N HIS A 12 13.64 5.83 0.52
CA HIS A 12 14.40 5.74 -0.73
C HIS A 12 13.54 5.40 -1.95
N PHE A 13 12.24 5.15 -1.78
CA PHE A 13 11.31 5.00 -2.89
C PHE A 13 10.56 6.31 -3.13
N PRO A 14 10.59 6.88 -4.34
CA PRO A 14 10.06 8.23 -4.61
C PRO A 14 8.52 8.27 -4.70
N ARG A 15 7.84 7.14 -4.56
CA ARG A 15 6.37 7.06 -4.66
C ARG A 15 5.75 6.77 -3.31
N ALA A 16 4.88 7.69 -2.89
CA ALA A 16 4.07 7.52 -1.70
C ALA A 16 3.12 6.31 -1.84
N ASP A 17 2.94 5.61 -0.74
CA ASP A 17 2.01 4.50 -0.62
C ASP A 17 0.86 4.90 0.32
N ILE A 18 -0.24 4.16 0.28
CA ILE A 18 -1.38 4.38 1.18
C ILE A 18 -1.32 3.34 2.29
N LEU A 19 -1.20 3.80 3.52
CA LEU A 19 -1.18 2.97 4.72
C LEU A 19 -2.53 3.03 5.42
N PHE A 20 -2.96 1.87 5.93
CA PHE A 20 -4.07 1.76 6.85
C PHE A 20 -3.86 0.52 7.74
N ARG A 21 -4.55 0.49 8.87
CA ARG A 21 -4.48 -0.63 9.82
C ARG A 21 -5.87 -1.18 10.07
N LEU A 22 -5.96 -2.51 10.11
CA LEU A 22 -7.13 -3.21 10.60
C LEU A 22 -6.78 -3.88 11.93
N ASP A 23 -7.71 -3.91 12.88
CA ASP A 23 -7.58 -4.70 14.10
C ASP A 23 -7.87 -6.19 13.84
N ASP A 24 -7.86 -6.99 14.91
CA ASP A 24 -8.11 -8.44 14.83
C ASP A 24 -9.56 -8.77 14.43
N ASN A 25 -10.49 -7.80 14.54
CA ASN A 25 -11.89 -7.90 14.11
C ASN A 25 -12.11 -7.31 12.70
N GLU A 26 -11.03 -7.10 11.95
CA GLU A 26 -11.01 -6.49 10.62
C GLU A 26 -11.59 -5.05 10.57
N GLN A 27 -11.67 -4.36 11.72
CA GLN A 27 -12.15 -2.99 11.80
C GLN A 27 -11.01 -1.99 11.59
N PRO A 28 -11.27 -0.88 10.89
CA PRO A 28 -10.26 0.14 10.62
C PRO A 28 -9.85 0.88 11.90
N VAL A 29 -8.54 0.93 12.16
CA VAL A 29 -8.01 1.66 13.31
C VAL A 29 -7.63 3.10 12.91
N PRO A 30 -8.05 4.13 13.67
CA PRO A 30 -7.62 5.51 13.45
C PRO A 30 -6.09 5.65 13.47
N ILE A 31 -5.55 6.45 12.55
CA ILE A 31 -4.11 6.74 12.54
C ILE A 31 -3.83 7.91 13.48
N SER A 32 -2.85 7.72 14.38
CA SER A 32 -2.46 8.73 15.37
C SER A 32 -1.99 10.04 14.72
N GLU A 33 -2.24 11.17 15.40
CA GLU A 33 -1.81 12.49 14.96
C GLU A 33 -0.29 12.64 14.92
N GLU A 34 0.43 11.92 15.78
CA GLU A 34 1.90 11.85 15.75
C GLU A 34 2.41 11.28 14.43
N LEU A 35 1.79 10.18 13.95
CA LEU A 35 2.19 9.56 12.70
C LEU A 35 1.86 10.45 11.49
N ARG A 36 0.79 11.23 11.58
CA ARG A 36 0.39 12.19 10.53
C ARG A 36 1.31 13.39 10.43
N LYS A 37 1.85 13.85 11.56
CA LYS A 37 2.75 15.00 11.64
C LYS A 37 4.21 14.62 11.39
N ARG A 38 4.51 13.32 11.33
CA ARG A 38 5.86 12.85 11.00
C ARG A 38 6.28 13.38 9.63
N PRO A 39 7.46 14.02 9.52
CA PRO A 39 7.94 14.50 8.24
C PRO A 39 8.25 13.31 7.31
N ASP A 40 7.93 13.50 6.03
CA ASP A 40 8.32 12.54 4.99
C ASP A 40 9.84 12.39 4.94
N PHE A 41 10.31 11.23 4.49
CA PHE A 41 11.73 10.90 4.33
C PHE A 41 12.57 10.89 5.63
N SER A 42 11.94 10.96 6.80
CA SER A 42 12.59 10.91 8.13
C SER A 42 13.07 9.51 8.56
N GLY A 43 13.28 8.60 7.60
CA GLY A 43 13.67 7.21 7.83
C GLY A 43 12.55 6.20 7.58
N VAL A 44 12.87 4.93 7.82
CA VAL A 44 11.95 3.83 7.57
C VAL A 44 10.82 3.83 8.59
N LEU A 45 9.58 3.73 8.11
CA LEU A 45 8.40 3.62 8.96
C LEU A 45 8.14 2.14 9.29
N ARG A 46 8.56 1.71 10.48
CA ARG A 46 8.31 0.35 10.95
C ARG A 46 7.03 0.32 11.81
N PRO A 47 6.04 -0.53 11.47
CA PRO A 47 4.88 -0.75 12.31
C PRO A 47 5.30 -1.46 13.60
N GLN A 48 4.84 -0.96 14.75
CA GLN A 48 5.05 -1.62 16.05
C GLN A 48 4.00 -2.70 16.33
N GLU A 49 2.82 -2.53 15.76
CA GLU A 49 1.66 -3.42 15.94
C GLU A 49 1.38 -4.22 14.66
N GLY A 50 0.60 -5.29 14.79
CA GLY A 50 0.11 -6.07 13.65
C GLY A 50 -0.95 -5.32 12.82
N GLY A 51 -1.44 -5.99 11.76
CA GLY A 51 -2.61 -5.52 11.02
C GLY A 51 -2.37 -4.39 10.01
N TRP A 52 -1.15 -3.87 9.89
CA TRP A 52 -0.82 -2.84 8.90
C TRP A 52 -0.87 -3.36 7.46
N ARG A 53 -1.50 -2.56 6.60
CA ARG A 53 -1.62 -2.78 5.16
C ARG A 53 -0.97 -1.62 4.42
N CYS A 54 -0.20 -1.94 3.39
CA CYS A 54 0.43 -0.95 2.53
C CYS A 54 -0.06 -1.13 1.09
N VAL A 55 -0.84 -0.16 0.61
CA VAL A 55 -1.33 -0.14 -0.77
C VAL A 55 -0.30 0.55 -1.64
N VAL A 56 0.31 -0.24 -2.51
CA VAL A 56 1.26 0.22 -3.51
C VAL A 56 0.51 0.46 -4.81
N VAL A 57 0.31 1.74 -5.14
CA VAL A 57 -0.38 2.13 -6.38
C VAL A 57 0.56 1.93 -7.57
N GLY A 58 0.27 0.90 -8.36
CA GLY A 58 0.99 0.53 -9.56
C GLY A 58 0.85 1.58 -10.65
N GLY A 59 1.97 1.99 -11.26
CA GLY A 59 2.00 2.79 -12.49
C GLY A 59 2.66 1.98 -13.62
N ARG A 60 2.59 2.47 -14.86
CA ARG A 60 3.18 1.78 -16.02
C ARG A 60 4.67 1.42 -15.81
N ASN A 61 5.43 2.34 -15.22
CA ASN A 61 6.87 2.19 -14.97
C ASN A 61 7.22 1.17 -13.87
N MET A 62 6.23 0.62 -13.17
CA MET A 62 6.45 -0.44 -12.18
C MET A 62 6.51 -1.83 -12.82
N TYR A 63 6.11 -1.94 -14.08
CA TYR A 63 6.04 -3.19 -14.83
C TYR A 63 7.08 -3.21 -15.93
N MET A 64 7.59 -4.41 -16.23
CA MET A 64 8.43 -4.62 -17.41
C MET A 64 7.66 -4.27 -18.69
N TYR A 65 8.37 -3.76 -19.69
CA TYR A 65 7.75 -3.36 -20.95
C TYR A 65 6.98 -4.52 -21.59
N ASN A 66 5.69 -4.31 -21.86
CA ASN A 66 4.76 -5.31 -22.41
C ASN A 66 4.62 -6.62 -21.61
N VAL A 67 5.06 -6.66 -20.35
CA VAL A 67 4.92 -7.83 -19.50
C VAL A 67 4.22 -7.43 -18.19
N PRO A 68 3.16 -8.13 -17.76
CA PRO A 68 2.43 -7.81 -16.52
C PRO A 68 3.20 -8.24 -15.25
N ARG A 69 4.53 -8.09 -15.24
CA ARG A 69 5.43 -8.48 -14.15
C ARG A 69 6.19 -7.26 -13.65
N LEU A 70 6.31 -7.15 -12.34
CA LEU A 70 7.01 -6.06 -11.67
C LEU A 70 8.50 -6.06 -12.02
N VAL A 71 9.08 -4.87 -12.15
CA VAL A 71 10.54 -4.71 -12.25
C VAL A 71 11.22 -5.05 -10.92
N GLY A 72 12.51 -5.38 -10.96
CA GLY A 72 13.27 -5.81 -9.78
C GLY A 72 13.22 -4.81 -8.62
N GLU A 73 13.25 -3.52 -8.92
CA GLU A 73 13.12 -2.43 -7.94
C GLU A 73 11.81 -2.54 -7.14
N GLN A 74 10.70 -2.81 -7.81
CA GLN A 74 9.39 -2.92 -7.17
C GLN A 74 9.25 -4.24 -6.41
N VAL A 75 9.83 -5.34 -6.93
CA VAL A 75 9.91 -6.60 -6.19
C VAL A 75 10.70 -6.41 -4.89
N ALA A 76 11.80 -5.65 -4.93
CA ALA A 76 12.58 -5.31 -3.75
C ALA A 76 11.78 -4.44 -2.76
N LYS A 77 11.01 -3.45 -3.26
CA LYS A 77 10.11 -2.64 -2.43
C LYS A 77 9.14 -3.51 -1.64
N LEU A 78 8.42 -4.40 -2.32
CA LEU A 78 7.44 -5.29 -1.69
C LEU A 78 8.09 -6.22 -0.67
N ARG A 79 9.27 -6.75 -0.98
CA ARG A 79 10.05 -7.56 -0.02
C ARG A 79 10.42 -6.76 1.23
N GLN A 80 10.91 -5.53 1.07
CA GLN A 80 11.25 -4.66 2.21
C GLN A 80 10.01 -4.33 3.06
N LEU A 81 8.87 -4.02 2.44
CA LEU A 81 7.61 -3.80 3.15
C LEU A 81 7.18 -5.01 3.98
N ARG A 82 7.28 -6.23 3.42
CA ARG A 82 6.97 -7.47 4.14
C ARG A 82 7.90 -7.69 5.33
N ILE A 83 9.19 -7.45 5.16
CA ILE A 83 10.18 -7.56 6.25
C ILE A 83 9.87 -6.59 7.40
N LEU A 84 9.33 -5.41 7.08
CA LEU A 84 8.91 -4.44 8.09
C LEU A 84 7.62 -4.83 8.82
N GLY A 85 6.86 -5.80 8.31
CA GLY A 85 5.60 -6.24 8.90
C GLY A 85 4.34 -5.72 8.21
N TYR A 86 4.47 -5.06 7.04
CA TYR A 86 3.30 -4.69 6.24
C TYR A 86 2.80 -5.88 5.40
N LYS A 87 1.49 -6.01 5.29
CA LYS A 87 0.88 -6.78 4.19
C LYS A 87 0.70 -5.86 2.99
N ASP A 88 1.45 -6.11 1.93
CA ASP A 88 1.44 -5.32 0.69
C ASP A 88 0.22 -5.64 -0.18
N ILE A 89 -0.38 -4.59 -0.73
CA ILE A 89 -1.53 -4.64 -1.62
C ILE A 89 -1.14 -3.89 -2.90
N VAL A 90 -0.86 -4.64 -3.96
CA VAL A 90 -0.47 -4.04 -5.25
C VAL A 90 -1.72 -3.80 -6.10
N ILE A 91 -1.86 -2.56 -6.58
CA ILE A 91 -2.89 -2.21 -7.56
C ILE A 91 -2.22 -2.08 -8.93
N PRO A 92 -2.38 -3.03 -9.86
CA PRO A 92 -1.76 -2.94 -11.18
C PRO A 92 -2.41 -1.89 -12.08
N SER A 93 -1.59 -1.05 -12.72
CA SER A 93 -2.09 0.00 -13.63
C SER A 93 -2.78 -0.55 -14.87
N TYR A 94 -2.38 -1.74 -15.35
CA TYR A 94 -2.95 -2.33 -16.57
C TYR A 94 -4.36 -2.91 -16.38
N ASN A 95 -4.82 -3.10 -15.14
CA ASN A 95 -6.21 -3.46 -14.86
C ASN A 95 -7.14 -2.25 -14.93
N TRP A 96 -6.61 -1.03 -15.04
CA TRP A 96 -7.38 0.21 -15.04
C TRP A 96 -7.76 0.61 -16.48
N LYS A 97 -8.45 -0.29 -17.21
CA LYS A 97 -8.94 -0.02 -18.59
C LYS A 97 -10.28 0.73 -18.59
N GLY A 98 -10.36 1.86 -17.90
CA GLY A 98 -11.53 2.75 -18.00
C GLY A 98 -12.77 2.35 -17.18
N GLU A 99 -12.65 1.47 -16.19
CA GLU A 99 -13.78 1.13 -15.32
C GLU A 99 -14.31 2.35 -14.55
N LYS A 100 -15.64 2.52 -14.55
CA LYS A 100 -16.37 3.48 -13.69
C LYS A 100 -16.23 3.16 -12.19
N ASN A 101 -15.78 1.94 -11.84
CA ASN A 101 -15.74 1.38 -10.48
C ASN A 101 -14.36 1.42 -9.81
N LYS A 102 -13.52 2.41 -10.14
CA LYS A 102 -12.20 2.60 -9.50
C LYS A 102 -12.27 2.66 -7.97
N LYS A 103 -13.37 3.20 -7.42
CA LYS A 103 -13.61 3.27 -5.98
C LYS A 103 -13.86 1.89 -5.34
N ASP A 104 -14.46 0.98 -6.09
CA ASP A 104 -14.85 -0.35 -5.60
C ASP A 104 -13.82 -1.44 -5.91
N TYR A 105 -12.82 -1.17 -6.76
CA TYR A 105 -11.78 -2.15 -7.12
C TYR A 105 -11.10 -2.79 -5.90
N LEU A 106 -10.74 -1.97 -4.90
CA LEU A 106 -10.13 -2.47 -3.66
C LEU A 106 -11.12 -3.33 -2.86
N LYS A 107 -12.39 -2.90 -2.77
CA LYS A 107 -13.46 -3.64 -2.10
C LYS A 107 -13.72 -5.00 -2.76
N LEU A 108 -13.80 -5.01 -4.09
CA LEU A 108 -14.06 -6.19 -4.92
C LEU A 108 -12.91 -7.20 -4.90
N LYS A 109 -11.66 -6.73 -4.85
CA LYS A 109 -10.50 -7.60 -4.97
C LYS A 109 -9.97 -8.11 -3.63
N TYR A 110 -10.08 -7.32 -2.58
CA TYR A 110 -9.44 -7.62 -1.29
C TYR A 110 -10.40 -7.80 -0.12
N PHE A 111 -11.69 -7.43 -0.26
CA PHE A 111 -12.69 -7.56 0.81
C PHE A 111 -13.87 -8.49 0.48
N THR A 112 -14.01 -8.98 -0.75
CA THR A 112 -15.11 -9.90 -1.17
C THR A 112 -14.63 -11.32 -1.45
N GLY A 113 -13.33 -11.59 -1.33
CA GLY A 113 -12.74 -12.92 -1.49
C GLY A 113 -12.67 -13.77 -0.22
N GLN A 114 -13.27 -13.33 0.89
CA GLN A 114 -13.43 -14.13 2.11
C GLN A 114 -14.85 -14.72 2.12
N LYS A 115 -15.00 -15.91 1.56
CA LYS A 115 -16.06 -16.86 1.89
C LYS A 115 -15.42 -18.21 2.16
#